data_AF-A0A7S0GPE8-F1
#
_entry.id   AF-A0A7S0GPE8-F1
#
_cell.length_a   1.000
_cell.length_b   1.000
_cell.length_c   1.000
_cell.angle_alpha   90.00
_cell.angle_beta   90.00
_cell.angle_gamma   90.00
#
_symmetry.space_group_name_H-M   'P 1'
#
loop_
_entity.id
_entity.type
_entity.pdbx_description
1 polymer ?
#
loop_
_entity_poly.entity_id
_entity_poly.type
_entity_poly.pdbx_seq_one_letter_code
_entity_poly.pdbx_strand_id
1 'polypeptide(L)'
;AERTKFRDFLAAAKKPSKLESLRANGDADSFVLDLVPRLLQDVAMASDATSQKEAAKALAFLDALLAFRSHKGVVVERRPKKRDEGDEGDGEKNDEMSDAFAPLSWTHETKVDTITQRAYIDTFMEQSALDVSGAPGEPRRFVRPKAMSDLVTLHCVLMTARVSGWTVDVSALAKRLKMSVKDMTPLCRELGFTMGRAPGKKADGGGAATATLKLDGEKRLRDF
;
A
#
# COMPACT_ATOMS: atom_id res chain seq x y z
N ALA A 1 -4.38 -17.03 -8.51
CA ALA A 1 -3.70 -16.87 -7.21
C ALA A 1 -2.18 -16.65 -7.33
N GLU A 2 -1.67 -16.20 -8.49
CA GLU A 2 -0.24 -15.88 -8.71
C GLU A 2 0.12 -14.39 -8.51
N ARG A 3 -0.85 -13.52 -8.19
CA ARG A 3 -0.78 -12.08 -8.51
C ARG A 3 -0.35 -11.16 -7.36
N THR A 4 0.54 -11.60 -6.49
CA THR A 4 1.12 -10.71 -5.46
C THR A 4 2.64 -10.74 -5.59
N LYS A 5 3.27 -9.56 -5.69
CA LYS A 5 4.73 -9.34 -5.87
C LYS A 5 5.62 -9.99 -4.78
N PHE A 6 5.03 -10.65 -3.79
CA PHE A 6 5.77 -11.29 -2.70
C PHE A 6 6.79 -12.31 -3.20
N ARG A 7 6.51 -13.05 -4.30
CA ARG A 7 7.47 -13.99 -4.88
C ARG A 7 8.71 -13.28 -5.40
N ASP A 8 8.53 -12.13 -6.03
CA ASP A 8 9.62 -11.29 -6.53
C ASP A 8 10.43 -10.71 -5.38
N PHE A 9 9.77 -10.26 -4.31
CA PHE A 9 10.44 -9.79 -3.09
C PHE A 9 11.23 -10.89 -2.39
N LEU A 10 10.70 -12.12 -2.29
CA LEU A 10 11.45 -13.27 -1.76
C LEU A 10 12.67 -13.60 -2.63
N ALA A 11 12.53 -13.52 -3.95
CA ALA A 11 13.63 -13.76 -4.87
C ALA A 11 14.71 -12.65 -4.80
N ALA A 12 14.29 -11.40 -4.65
CA ALA A 12 15.14 -10.22 -4.49
C ALA A 12 15.87 -10.22 -3.14
N ALA A 13 15.21 -10.67 -2.07
CA ALA A 13 15.85 -10.82 -0.77
C ALA A 13 17.06 -11.78 -0.84
N LYS A 14 16.96 -12.85 -1.63
CA LYS A 14 18.02 -13.86 -1.82
C LYS A 14 19.11 -13.45 -2.82
N LYS A 15 18.83 -12.49 -3.72
CA LYS A 15 19.72 -12.12 -4.82
C LYS A 15 19.75 -10.60 -5.02
N PRO A 16 20.86 -9.92 -4.67
CA PRO A 16 20.99 -8.47 -4.84
C PRO A 16 20.71 -7.98 -6.27
N SER A 17 21.13 -8.72 -7.29
CA SER A 17 20.89 -8.36 -8.69
C SER A 17 19.39 -8.30 -9.05
N LYS A 18 18.56 -9.14 -8.44
CA LYS A 18 17.09 -9.08 -8.62
C LYS A 18 16.48 -7.85 -7.94
N LEU A 19 17.02 -7.45 -6.79
CA LEU A 19 16.61 -6.22 -6.12
C LEU A 19 16.95 -4.99 -6.97
N GLU A 20 18.12 -4.97 -7.60
CA GLU A 20 18.51 -3.92 -8.54
C GLU A 20 17.59 -3.87 -9.77
N SER A 21 17.23 -5.02 -10.34
CA SER A 21 16.25 -5.07 -11.44
C SER A 21 14.89 -4.52 -11.02
N LEU A 22 14.40 -4.86 -9.83
CA LEU A 22 13.13 -4.31 -9.32
C LEU A 22 13.20 -2.79 -9.12
N ARG A 23 14.35 -2.27 -8.65
CA ARG A 23 14.58 -0.81 -8.54
C ARG A 23 14.58 -0.15 -9.91
N ALA A 24 15.24 -0.74 -10.90
CA ALA A 24 15.33 -0.20 -12.26
C ALA A 24 13.97 -0.18 -12.97
N ASN A 25 13.13 -1.20 -12.75
CA ASN A 25 11.81 -1.29 -13.37
C ASN A 25 10.82 -0.23 -12.83
N GLY A 26 11.05 0.30 -11.62
CA GLY A 26 10.19 1.34 -11.03
C GLY A 26 8.78 0.86 -10.66
N ASP A 27 8.54 -0.45 -10.66
CA ASP A 27 7.24 -1.05 -10.40
C ASP A 27 6.90 -1.17 -8.93
N ALA A 28 7.90 -1.14 -8.04
CA ALA A 28 7.75 -1.21 -6.59
C ALA A 28 8.27 0.06 -5.92
N ASP A 29 7.68 0.41 -4.79
CA ASP A 29 8.05 1.58 -4.03
C ASP A 29 9.47 1.47 -3.46
N SER A 30 10.27 2.54 -3.54
CA SER A 30 11.64 2.53 -3.02
C SER A 30 11.70 2.22 -1.52
N PHE A 31 10.73 2.72 -0.73
CA PHE A 31 10.65 2.42 0.69
C PHE A 31 10.43 0.93 0.94
N VAL A 32 9.60 0.26 0.12
CA VAL A 32 9.38 -1.19 0.20
C VAL A 32 10.63 -1.95 -0.17
N LEU A 33 11.32 -1.53 -1.24
CA LEU A 33 12.55 -2.17 -1.71
C LEU A 33 13.68 -2.07 -0.67
N ASP A 34 13.73 -1.00 0.12
CA ASP A 34 14.69 -0.87 1.23
C ASP A 34 14.42 -1.83 2.40
N LEU A 35 13.19 -2.33 2.52
CA LEU A 35 12.80 -3.33 3.53
C LEU A 35 13.01 -4.78 3.05
N VAL A 36 13.19 -5.03 1.74
CA VAL A 36 13.36 -6.38 1.18
C VAL A 36 14.51 -7.17 1.84
N PRO A 37 15.71 -6.59 2.12
CA PRO A 37 16.78 -7.31 2.81
C PRO A 37 16.39 -7.81 4.21
N ARG A 38 15.43 -7.15 4.89
CA ARG A 38 14.98 -7.54 6.23
C ARG A 38 14.24 -8.87 6.24
N LEU A 39 13.69 -9.29 5.10
CA LEU A 39 13.06 -10.61 4.94
C LEU A 39 14.01 -11.77 5.28
N LEU A 40 15.33 -11.56 5.24
CA LEU A 40 16.33 -12.55 5.65
C LEU A 40 16.95 -12.27 7.04
N GLN A 41 16.86 -11.05 7.56
CA GLN A 41 17.53 -10.65 8.81
C GLN A 41 16.76 -11.07 10.07
N ASP A 42 15.44 -10.89 10.10
CA ASP A 42 14.62 -11.29 11.27
C ASP A 42 14.42 -12.81 11.40
N VAL A 43 14.84 -13.56 10.37
CA VAL A 43 14.84 -15.03 10.31
C VAL A 43 15.91 -15.64 11.21
N ALA A 44 16.94 -14.88 11.58
CA ALA A 44 17.91 -15.36 12.56
C ALA A 44 17.27 -15.65 13.94
N MET A 45 16.08 -15.10 14.22
CA MET A 45 15.33 -15.31 15.46
C MET A 45 14.07 -16.19 15.28
N ALA A 46 13.64 -16.45 14.05
CA ALA A 46 12.51 -17.34 13.74
C ALA A 46 12.84 -18.18 12.49
N SER A 47 13.38 -19.37 12.72
CA SER A 47 13.79 -20.37 11.72
C SER A 47 12.61 -21.03 10.97
N ASP A 48 11.60 -20.25 10.55
CA ASP A 48 10.43 -20.78 9.84
C ASP A 48 10.21 -20.09 8.48
N ALA A 49 10.23 -20.89 7.41
CA ALA A 49 9.92 -20.46 6.05
C ALA A 49 8.51 -19.85 5.93
N THR A 50 7.60 -20.21 6.83
CA THR A 50 6.25 -19.63 6.94
C THR A 50 6.31 -18.15 7.30
N SER A 51 7.17 -17.78 8.25
CA SER A 51 7.33 -16.38 8.70
C SER A 51 7.86 -15.47 7.58
N GLN A 52 8.85 -15.94 6.82
CA GLN A 52 9.38 -15.21 5.65
C GLN A 52 8.32 -14.95 4.58
N LYS A 53 7.49 -15.96 4.30
CA LYS A 53 6.43 -15.86 3.30
C LYS A 53 5.38 -14.84 3.72
N GLU A 54 4.97 -14.84 4.99
CA GLU A 54 4.01 -13.86 5.50
C GLU A 54 4.59 -12.44 5.55
N ALA A 55 5.88 -12.27 5.90
CA ALA A 55 6.55 -10.98 5.82
C ALA A 55 6.64 -10.46 4.37
N ALA A 56 6.93 -11.33 3.41
CA ALA A 56 6.95 -10.95 2.00
C ALA A 56 5.56 -10.57 1.47
N LYS A 57 4.50 -11.25 1.93
CA LYS A 57 3.12 -10.83 1.63
C LYS A 57 2.82 -9.48 2.25
N ALA A 58 3.24 -9.23 3.49
CA ALA A 58 3.09 -7.94 4.13
C ALA A 58 3.78 -6.81 3.34
N LEU A 59 4.97 -7.05 2.75
CA LEU A 59 5.60 -6.10 1.83
C LEU A 59 4.78 -5.87 0.56
N ALA A 60 4.22 -6.92 -0.05
CA ALA A 60 3.36 -6.78 -1.22
C ALA A 60 2.10 -5.95 -0.92
N PHE A 61 1.51 -6.14 0.26
CA PHE A 61 0.39 -5.31 0.71
C PHE A 61 0.83 -3.88 1.02
N LEU A 62 1.99 -3.68 1.64
CA LEU A 62 2.54 -2.36 1.91
C LEU A 62 2.75 -1.56 0.61
N ASP A 63 3.29 -2.18 -0.43
CA ASP A 63 3.46 -1.56 -1.77
C ASP A 63 2.14 -1.03 -2.33
N ALA A 64 1.09 -1.86 -2.29
CA ALA A 64 -0.25 -1.47 -2.72
C ALA A 64 -0.86 -0.36 -1.84
N LEU A 65 -0.73 -0.46 -0.51
CA LEU A 65 -1.22 0.53 0.44
C LEU A 65 -0.53 1.88 0.25
N LEU A 66 0.78 1.92 0.03
CA LEU A 66 1.54 3.14 -0.21
C LEU A 66 1.12 3.82 -1.52
N ALA A 67 0.90 3.03 -2.57
CA ALA A 67 0.35 3.53 -3.84
C ALA A 67 -1.06 4.12 -3.63
N PHE A 68 -1.95 3.39 -2.96
CA PHE A 68 -3.31 3.84 -2.69
C PHE A 68 -3.33 5.09 -1.80
N ARG A 69 -2.50 5.14 -0.76
CA ARG A 69 -2.40 6.29 0.15
C ARG A 69 -1.88 7.55 -0.54
N SER A 70 -1.04 7.38 -1.55
CA SER A 70 -0.49 8.46 -2.39
C SER A 70 -1.47 8.92 -3.48
N HIS A 71 -2.45 8.08 -3.84
CA HIS A 71 -3.52 8.45 -4.77
C HIS A 71 -4.35 9.62 -4.22
N LYS A 72 -4.90 10.46 -5.11
CA LYS A 72 -5.60 11.73 -4.83
C LYS A 72 -6.86 11.60 -3.96
N GLY A 73 -7.22 10.39 -3.55
CA GLY A 73 -8.39 10.13 -2.69
C GLY A 73 -9.72 10.30 -3.40
N VAL A 74 -9.73 10.37 -4.74
CA VAL A 74 -10.94 10.48 -5.56
C VAL A 74 -10.84 9.53 -6.74
N VAL A 75 -11.78 8.59 -6.87
CA VAL A 75 -11.90 7.68 -8.03
C VAL A 75 -13.25 7.93 -8.70
N VAL A 76 -13.30 7.95 -10.03
CA VAL A 76 -14.53 8.23 -10.79
C VAL A 76 -14.79 7.09 -11.76
N GLU A 77 -16.02 6.58 -11.80
CA GLU A 77 -16.48 5.67 -12.86
C GLU A 77 -16.52 6.47 -14.17
N ARG A 78 -15.61 6.13 -15.08
CA ARG A 78 -15.59 6.75 -16.40
C ARG A 78 -16.33 5.83 -17.38
N ARG A 79 -17.19 6.43 -18.20
CA ARG A 79 -17.61 5.78 -19.44
C ARG A 79 -16.41 5.72 -20.40
N PRO A 80 -16.24 4.66 -21.19
CA PRO A 80 -15.24 4.64 -22.26
C PRO A 80 -15.47 5.85 -23.15
N LYS A 81 -14.41 6.63 -23.44
CA LYS A 81 -14.52 7.68 -24.45
C LYS A 81 -14.66 7.00 -25.80
N LYS A 82 -15.69 7.38 -26.57
CA LYS A 82 -15.79 7.06 -28.01
C LYS A 82 -14.47 7.52 -28.64
N ARG A 83 -13.78 6.64 -29.37
CA ARG A 83 -12.68 7.08 -30.22
C ARG A 83 -13.32 8.00 -31.25
N ASP A 84 -12.97 9.28 -31.21
CA ASP A 84 -13.41 10.21 -32.25
C ASP A 84 -12.85 9.71 -33.59
N GLU A 85 -13.75 9.61 -34.57
CA GLU A 85 -13.53 9.13 -35.91
C GLU A 85 -12.40 9.90 -36.60
N GLY A 86 -11.42 9.16 -37.11
CA GLY A 86 -10.31 9.67 -37.88
C GLY A 86 -9.51 8.56 -38.56
N ASP A 87 -10.18 7.45 -38.91
CA ASP A 87 -9.58 6.38 -39.71
C ASP A 87 -10.68 5.81 -40.63
N GLU A 88 -10.72 6.32 -41.87
CA GLU A 88 -11.46 5.71 -42.97
C GLU A 88 -10.85 4.33 -43.24
N GLY A 89 -11.41 3.30 -42.61
CA GLY A 89 -10.95 1.93 -42.72
C GLY A 89 -12.11 0.99 -42.63
N ASP A 90 -12.69 0.70 -43.79
CA ASP A 90 -13.71 -0.32 -44.05
C ASP A 90 -13.41 -1.62 -43.29
N GLY A 91 -14.35 -2.04 -42.45
CA GLY A 91 -14.21 -3.22 -41.62
C GLY A 91 -15.37 -3.33 -40.66
N GLU A 92 -16.35 -4.16 -41.00
CA GLU A 92 -17.35 -4.70 -40.09
C GLU A 92 -16.71 -5.03 -38.74
N LYS A 93 -16.89 -4.14 -37.77
CA LYS A 93 -16.68 -4.43 -36.37
C LYS A 93 -18.02 -4.26 -35.70
N ASN A 94 -18.51 -5.37 -35.16
CA ASN A 94 -19.56 -5.37 -34.15
C ASN A 94 -19.25 -4.31 -33.10
N ASP A 95 -19.83 -3.12 -33.26
CA ASP A 95 -19.96 -2.12 -32.21
C ASP A 95 -21.01 -2.62 -31.23
N GLU A 96 -20.70 -3.70 -30.50
CA GLU A 96 -21.21 -3.83 -29.14
C GLU A 96 -20.50 -2.76 -28.31
N MET A 97 -21.01 -1.54 -28.47
CA MET A 97 -20.74 -0.40 -27.62
C MET A 97 -21.11 -0.85 -26.21
N SER A 98 -20.13 -1.30 -25.43
CA SER A 98 -20.43 -1.72 -24.07
C SER A 98 -20.86 -0.48 -23.31
N ASP A 99 -22.16 -0.40 -23.02
CA ASP A 99 -22.76 0.59 -22.11
C ASP A 99 -22.27 0.40 -20.66
N ALA A 100 -21.36 -0.56 -20.46
CA ALA A 100 -20.69 -0.87 -19.22
C ALA A 100 -19.62 0.18 -18.89
N PHE A 101 -19.72 0.74 -17.69
CA PHE A 101 -18.65 1.57 -17.13
C PHE A 101 -17.31 0.84 -17.11
N ALA A 102 -16.23 1.57 -17.35
CA ALA A 102 -14.89 1.03 -17.17
C ALA A 102 -14.71 0.61 -15.70
N PRO A 103 -13.97 -0.49 -15.43
CA PRO A 103 -13.67 -0.89 -14.07
C PRO A 103 -13.03 0.25 -13.27
N LEU A 104 -13.54 0.47 -12.06
CA LEU A 104 -12.97 1.44 -11.14
C LEU A 104 -11.50 1.09 -10.87
N SER A 105 -10.62 2.06 -11.13
CA SER A 105 -9.17 1.89 -10.97
C SER A 105 -8.52 3.16 -10.43
N TRP A 106 -7.52 2.97 -9.59
CA TRP A 106 -6.69 4.05 -9.01
C TRP A 106 -5.21 3.86 -9.32
N THR A 107 -4.85 2.75 -9.97
CA THR A 107 -3.51 2.47 -10.49
C THR A 107 -3.59 1.54 -11.70
N HIS A 108 -2.49 1.36 -12.42
CA HIS A 108 -2.39 0.39 -13.51
C HIS A 108 -2.51 -1.04 -12.98
N GLU A 109 -3.17 -1.93 -13.74
CA GLU A 109 -3.44 -3.32 -13.34
C GLU A 109 -2.17 -4.17 -13.17
N THR A 110 -1.07 -3.76 -13.79
CA THR A 110 0.26 -4.36 -13.61
C THR A 110 0.82 -4.14 -12.21
N LYS A 111 0.35 -3.09 -11.51
CA LYS A 111 0.79 -2.78 -10.14
C LYS A 111 -0.10 -3.44 -9.10
N VAL A 112 -1.41 -3.36 -9.30
CA VAL A 112 -2.43 -3.95 -8.41
C VAL A 112 -3.57 -4.45 -9.29
N ASP A 113 -3.95 -5.72 -9.14
CA ASP A 113 -5.01 -6.30 -9.95
C ASP A 113 -6.37 -5.64 -9.69
N THR A 114 -7.26 -5.69 -10.68
CA THR A 114 -8.55 -5.00 -10.65
C THR A 114 -9.47 -5.42 -9.49
N ILE A 115 -9.39 -6.68 -9.04
CA ILE A 115 -10.19 -7.18 -7.91
C ILE A 115 -9.69 -6.53 -6.62
N THR A 116 -8.38 -6.53 -6.40
CA THR A 116 -7.78 -5.86 -5.24
C THR A 116 -8.03 -4.36 -5.28
N GLN A 117 -7.93 -3.72 -6.45
CA GLN A 117 -8.25 -2.30 -6.60
C GLN A 117 -9.69 -1.99 -6.19
N ARG A 118 -10.65 -2.82 -6.62
CA ARG A 118 -12.06 -2.69 -6.26
C ARG A 118 -12.27 -2.85 -4.75
N ALA A 119 -11.66 -3.87 -4.14
CA ALA A 119 -11.76 -4.09 -2.70
C ALA A 119 -11.27 -2.89 -1.87
N TYR A 120 -10.22 -2.19 -2.33
CA TYR A 120 -9.73 -0.98 -1.66
C TYR A 120 -10.73 0.18 -1.74
N ILE A 121 -11.41 0.33 -2.88
CA ILE A 121 -12.45 1.35 -3.04
C ILE A 121 -13.62 1.03 -2.12
N ASP A 122 -14.11 -0.21 -2.15
CA ASP A 122 -15.26 -0.63 -1.33
C ASP A 122 -14.97 -0.56 0.18
N THR A 123 -13.71 -0.75 0.59
CA THR A 123 -13.31 -0.74 2.01
C THR A 123 -13.00 0.66 2.53
N PHE A 124 -12.34 1.51 1.73
CA PHE A 124 -11.74 2.77 2.21
C PHE A 124 -12.30 4.02 1.55
N MET A 125 -13.30 3.91 0.68
CA MET A 125 -13.90 5.05 0.00
C MET A 125 -15.42 5.03 0.13
N GLU A 126 -16.00 6.22 0.11
CA GLU A 126 -17.43 6.42 0.16
C GLU A 126 -17.90 7.05 -1.14
N GLN A 127 -19.10 6.68 -1.59
CA GLN A 127 -19.71 7.36 -2.73
C GLN A 127 -20.00 8.83 -2.34
N SER A 128 -19.58 9.74 -3.20
CA SER A 128 -19.78 11.18 -3.05
C SER A 128 -21.27 11.52 -2.97
N ALA A 129 -21.66 12.25 -1.92
CA ALA A 129 -23.04 12.70 -1.72
C ALA A 129 -23.54 13.67 -2.81
N LEU A 130 -22.62 14.32 -3.53
CA LEU A 130 -22.93 15.23 -4.64
C LEU A 130 -23.43 14.50 -5.89
N ASP A 131 -23.24 13.18 -5.95
CA ASP A 131 -23.58 12.33 -7.11
C ASP A 131 -24.73 11.35 -6.76
N VAL A 132 -25.59 11.73 -5.79
CA VAL A 132 -26.73 10.95 -5.28
C VAL A 132 -28.02 11.24 -6.08
N SER A 133 -27.91 11.69 -7.33
CA SER A 133 -29.06 11.76 -8.24
C SER A 133 -29.61 10.37 -8.60
N GLY A 134 -28.90 9.28 -8.29
CA GLY A 134 -29.43 7.91 -8.30
C GLY A 134 -29.92 7.39 -9.67
N ALA A 135 -29.74 8.19 -10.72
CA ALA A 135 -30.17 7.84 -12.05
C ALA A 135 -29.24 6.76 -12.63
N PRO A 136 -29.79 5.64 -13.13
CA PRO A 136 -29.00 4.64 -13.83
C PRO A 136 -28.19 5.29 -14.96
N GLY A 137 -26.86 5.08 -14.95
CA GLY A 137 -25.97 5.57 -16.00
C GLY A 137 -25.18 6.84 -15.66
N GLU A 138 -25.35 7.47 -14.50
CA GLU A 138 -24.50 8.62 -14.14
C GLU A 138 -23.12 8.18 -13.60
N PRO A 139 -22.02 8.92 -13.93
CA PRO A 139 -20.69 8.65 -13.38
C PRO A 139 -20.69 8.70 -11.86
N ARG A 140 -20.39 7.57 -11.20
CA ARG A 140 -20.22 7.56 -9.73
C ARG A 140 -18.83 8.03 -9.34
N ARG A 141 -18.77 8.91 -8.35
CA ARG A 141 -17.53 9.37 -7.74
C ARG A 141 -17.39 8.78 -6.35
N PHE A 142 -16.20 8.28 -6.05
CA PHE A 142 -15.82 7.78 -4.74
C PHE A 142 -14.77 8.71 -4.16
N VAL A 143 -14.93 9.07 -2.89
CA VAL A 143 -14.01 9.94 -2.16
C VAL A 143 -13.53 9.21 -0.92
N ARG A 144 -12.26 9.37 -0.55
CA ARG A 144 -11.70 8.79 0.68
C ARG A 144 -11.82 9.80 1.82
N PRO A 145 -12.66 9.53 2.84
CA PRO A 145 -12.74 10.38 4.03
C PRO A 145 -11.41 10.42 4.79
N LYS A 146 -11.23 11.44 5.64
CA LYS A 146 -10.04 11.54 6.50
C LYS A 146 -9.85 10.32 7.39
N ALA A 147 -10.91 9.83 8.03
CA ALA A 147 -10.86 8.64 8.89
C ALA A 147 -10.35 7.40 8.13
N MET A 148 -10.79 7.20 6.89
CA MET A 148 -10.29 6.10 6.04
C MET A 148 -8.84 6.32 5.58
N SER A 149 -8.42 7.57 5.36
CA SER A 149 -7.02 7.90 5.10
C SER A 149 -6.12 7.60 6.31
N ASP A 150 -6.59 7.88 7.53
CA ASP A 150 -5.90 7.57 8.77
C ASP A 150 -5.86 6.04 8.97
N LEU A 151 -6.94 5.32 8.68
CA LEU A 151 -7.00 3.85 8.70
C LEU A 151 -6.01 3.20 7.73
N VAL A 152 -5.92 3.68 6.49
CA VAL A 152 -4.90 3.21 5.53
C VAL A 152 -3.48 3.48 6.07
N THR A 153 -3.28 4.60 6.74
CA THR A 153 -2.00 4.96 7.36
C THR A 153 -1.65 3.99 8.50
N LEU A 154 -2.62 3.61 9.33
CA LEU A 154 -2.45 2.57 10.37
C LEU A 154 -2.04 1.23 9.75
N HIS A 155 -2.65 0.83 8.63
CA HIS A 155 -2.27 -0.40 7.91
C HIS A 155 -0.83 -0.32 7.37
N CYS A 156 -0.39 0.83 6.85
CA CYS A 156 1.01 1.03 6.45
C CYS A 156 1.98 0.84 7.63
N VAL A 157 1.65 1.36 8.82
CA VAL A 157 2.46 1.18 10.04
C VAL A 157 2.54 -0.30 10.41
N LEU A 158 1.41 -1.01 10.44
CA LEU A 158 1.35 -2.44 10.78
C LEU A 158 2.13 -3.32 9.80
N MET A 159 1.98 -3.10 8.48
CA MET A 159 2.72 -3.87 7.48
C MET A 159 4.23 -3.59 7.55
N THR A 160 4.62 -2.35 7.81
CA THR A 160 6.05 -2.00 8.02
C THR A 160 6.61 -2.70 9.27
N ALA A 161 5.84 -2.70 10.36
CA ALA A 161 6.22 -3.34 11.62
C ALA A 161 6.40 -4.86 11.46
N ARG A 162 5.49 -5.51 10.72
CA ARG A 162 5.53 -6.96 10.44
C ARG A 162 6.80 -7.43 9.75
N VAL A 163 7.45 -6.56 8.99
CA VAL A 163 8.67 -6.87 8.22
C VAL A 163 9.95 -6.38 8.92
N SER A 164 9.79 -5.64 10.02
CA SER A 164 10.89 -4.97 10.72
C SER A 164 10.96 -5.37 12.19
N GLY A 165 10.65 -6.63 12.50
CA GLY A 165 10.71 -7.15 13.87
C GLY A 165 9.88 -6.34 14.87
N TRP A 166 8.71 -5.85 14.46
CA TRP A 166 7.82 -5.00 15.26
C TRP A 166 8.41 -3.65 15.68
N THR A 167 9.46 -3.21 14.99
CA THR A 167 10.06 -1.88 15.14
C THR A 167 10.01 -1.11 13.83
N VAL A 168 9.38 0.05 13.84
CA VAL A 168 9.20 0.92 12.67
C VAL A 168 10.12 2.13 12.77
N ASP A 169 10.86 2.43 11.70
CA ASP A 169 11.44 3.77 11.50
C ASP A 169 10.34 4.73 11.08
N VAL A 170 9.81 5.46 12.07
CA VAL A 170 8.69 6.39 11.87
C VAL A 170 9.14 7.58 11.02
N SER A 171 10.41 7.97 11.08
CA SER A 171 10.92 9.11 10.30
C SER A 171 10.93 8.79 8.81
N ALA A 172 11.42 7.60 8.46
CA ALA A 172 11.44 7.12 7.08
C ALA A 172 10.02 6.92 6.53
N LEU A 173 9.13 6.28 7.30
CA LEU A 173 7.74 6.06 6.89
C LEU A 173 6.96 7.39 6.76
N ALA A 174 7.13 8.31 7.70
CA ALA A 174 6.51 9.64 7.66
C ALA A 174 6.95 10.41 6.41
N LYS A 175 8.26 10.39 6.09
CA LYS A 175 8.81 11.00 4.87
C LYS A 175 8.16 10.39 3.63
N ARG A 176 8.05 9.07 3.56
CA ARG A 176 7.41 8.39 2.42
C ARG A 176 5.93 8.77 2.28
N LEU A 177 5.20 8.90 3.39
CA LEU A 177 3.79 9.25 3.42
C LEU A 177 3.53 10.76 3.27
N LYS A 178 4.57 11.59 3.22
CA LYS A 178 4.51 13.05 3.23
C LYS A 178 3.74 13.58 4.46
N MET A 179 3.96 12.95 5.60
CA MET A 179 3.38 13.32 6.90
C MET A 179 4.48 13.76 7.86
N SER A 180 4.13 14.56 8.88
CA SER A 180 5.08 14.87 9.94
C SER A 180 5.16 13.70 10.94
N VAL A 181 6.30 13.56 11.63
CA VAL A 181 6.42 12.59 12.74
C VAL A 181 5.41 12.89 13.85
N LYS A 182 5.05 14.17 14.04
CA LYS A 182 4.03 14.61 15.00
C LYS A 182 2.65 14.02 14.67
N ASP A 183 2.29 13.96 13.39
CA ASP A 183 1.00 13.41 12.94
C ASP A 183 1.01 11.87 12.94
N MET A 184 2.18 11.25 12.71
CA MET A 184 2.33 9.79 12.78
C MET A 184 2.31 9.26 14.22
N THR A 185 2.84 10.03 15.17
CA THR A 185 2.95 9.63 16.59
C THR A 185 1.62 9.15 17.22
N PRO A 186 0.49 9.88 17.13
CA PRO A 186 -0.77 9.41 17.69
C PRO A 186 -1.25 8.11 17.04
N LEU A 187 -1.07 7.94 15.73
CA LEU A 187 -1.44 6.71 15.01
C LEU A 187 -0.61 5.51 15.48
N CYS A 188 0.70 5.70 15.68
CA CYS A 188 1.55 4.65 16.25
C CYS A 188 1.11 4.26 17.67
N ARG A 189 0.75 5.25 18.50
CA ARG A 189 0.25 4.99 19.87
C ARG A 189 -1.10 4.31 19.89
N GLU A 190 -1.99 4.62 18.96
CA GLU A 190 -3.30 3.96 18.81
C GLU A 190 -3.14 2.45 18.53
N LEU A 191 -2.09 2.08 17.80
CA LEU A 191 -1.71 0.68 17.57
C LEU A 191 -0.94 0.05 18.75
N GLY A 192 -0.78 0.75 19.87
CA GLY A 192 -0.06 0.27 21.06
C GLY A 192 1.47 0.37 20.98
N PHE A 193 2.04 1.05 19.97
CA PHE A 193 3.49 1.19 19.88
C PHE A 193 4.03 2.16 20.92
N THR A 194 5.18 1.80 21.50
CA THR A 194 5.98 2.71 22.31
C THR A 194 6.92 3.50 21.40
N MET A 195 6.85 4.83 21.48
CA MET A 195 7.71 5.73 20.71
C MET A 195 9.11 5.82 21.34
N GLY A 196 10.13 5.84 20.49
CA GLY A 196 11.53 5.99 20.88
C GLY A 196 12.32 6.81 19.87
N ARG A 197 13.64 6.85 20.07
CA ARG A 197 14.61 7.36 19.10
C ARG A 197 15.74 6.37 18.95
N ALA A 198 16.16 6.15 17.70
CA ALA A 198 17.37 5.41 17.42
C ALA A 198 18.60 6.14 18.02
N PRO A 199 19.63 5.41 18.45
CA PRO A 199 20.88 6.03 18.87
C PRO A 199 21.50 6.80 17.69
N GLY A 200 21.86 8.05 17.93
CA GLY A 200 22.47 8.94 16.94
C GLY A 200 23.19 10.10 17.64
N LYS A 201 24.19 10.68 16.98
CA LYS A 201 24.93 11.82 17.54
C LYS A 201 23.98 13.01 17.72
N LYS A 202 24.06 13.68 18.87
CA LYS A 202 23.25 14.88 19.16
C LYS A 202 23.44 16.01 18.13
N ALA A 203 24.61 16.08 17.51
CA ALA A 203 24.93 17.04 16.44
C ALA A 203 24.06 16.88 15.19
N ASP A 204 23.53 15.67 14.93
CA ASP A 204 22.74 15.34 13.73
C ASP A 204 21.21 15.43 13.99
N GLY A 205 20.79 16.15 15.05
CA GLY A 205 19.37 16.38 15.39
C GLY A 205 18.74 15.31 16.31
N GLY A 206 19.55 14.39 16.85
CA GLY A 206 19.10 13.26 17.64
C GLY A 206 18.45 12.20 16.75
N GLY A 207 18.85 10.93 16.87
CA GLY A 207 18.54 9.88 15.89
C GLY A 207 17.05 9.71 15.55
N ALA A 208 16.80 8.99 14.45
CA ALA A 208 15.48 8.81 13.85
C ALA A 208 14.42 8.38 14.88
N ALA A 209 13.22 8.98 14.80
CA ALA A 209 12.08 8.55 15.59
C ALA A 209 11.71 7.11 15.21
N THR A 210 11.59 6.26 16.22
CA THR A 210 11.21 4.86 16.09
C THR A 210 9.94 4.57 16.87
N ALA A 211 9.21 3.52 16.47
CA ALA A 211 8.08 2.99 17.20
C ALA A 211 8.25 1.48 17.33
N THR A 212 8.18 0.96 18.56
CA THR A 212 8.32 -0.48 18.81
C THR A 212 7.08 -1.01 19.52
N LEU A 213 6.52 -2.10 18.99
CA LEU A 213 5.47 -2.86 19.66
C LEU A 213 6.13 -4.03 20.39
N LYS A 214 6.09 -4.01 21.72
CA LYS A 214 6.53 -5.15 22.53
C LYS A 214 5.46 -6.22 22.43
N LEU A 215 5.70 -7.22 21.57
CA LEU A 215 4.93 -8.45 21.63
C LEU A 215 5.39 -9.22 22.87
N ASP A 216 4.69 -9.03 23.97
CA ASP A 216 4.89 -9.86 25.15
C ASP A 216 4.35 -11.25 24.79
N GLY A 217 5.25 -12.23 24.61
CA GLY A 217 4.89 -13.58 24.15
C GLY A 217 3.95 -14.33 25.10
N GLU A 218 3.66 -13.77 26.27
CA GLU A 218 2.76 -14.32 27.28
C GLU A 218 1.35 -13.69 27.27
N LYS A 219 1.14 -12.55 26.60
CA LYS A 219 -0.17 -11.86 26.59
C LYS A 219 -0.87 -12.05 25.25
N ARG A 220 -2.08 -12.61 25.28
CA ARG A 220 -2.93 -12.71 24.09
C ARG A 220 -3.43 -11.30 23.75
N LEU A 221 -3.67 -11.04 22.45
CA LEU A 221 -4.23 -9.77 21.92
C LEU A 221 -5.56 -9.31 22.55
N ARG A 222 -6.19 -10.11 23.40
CA ARG A 222 -7.42 -9.78 24.13
C ARG A 222 -7.17 -9.22 25.54
N ASP A 223 -5.92 -9.22 25.99
CA ASP A 223 -5.52 -8.83 27.34
C ASP A 223 -4.79 -7.47 27.38
N PHE A 224 -4.92 -6.69 26.30
CA PHE A 224 -4.50 -5.29 26.20
C PHE A 224 -5.71 -4.36 26.27
#